data_AF-A0A1C5TBM0-F1
#
_entry.id   AF-A0A1C5TBM0-F1
#
_cell.length_a   1.000
_cell.length_b   1.000
_cell.length_c   1.000
_cell.angle_alpha   90.00
_cell.angle_beta   90.00
_cell.angle_gamma   90.00
#
_symmetry.space_group_name_H-M   'P 1'
#
loop_
_entity.id
_entity.type
_entity.pdbx_description
1 polymer ?
#
loop_
_entity_poly.entity_id
_entity_poly.type
_entity_poly.pdbx_seq_one_letter_code
_entity_poly.pdbx_strand_id
1 'polypeptide(L)'
;MKLRKIITMGLAAIMAVSAMSISAFAANIPMRSEVDTKAASADNPVTYRTEDGIKITIYDPNISLDFAEKEEPEIALANASGRVYIPNIQTGVGNKTNSFSADGNSIVKFGLSIWEGGPKYNVALYNSKNVCLAVAEDVPKSSEGTLDGTGSDGDYYFRVSTYYTAGNASYYAYTISK
;
A
#
# COMPACT_ATOMS: atom_id res chain seq x y z
N MET A 1 -5.15 -40.87 32.62
CA MET A 1 -5.68 -40.69 31.25
C MET A 1 -6.73 -39.59 31.29
N LYS A 2 -6.88 -38.59 30.42
CA LYS A 2 -6.20 -38.01 29.25
C LYS A 2 -6.84 -36.60 29.14
N LEU A 3 -6.09 -35.49 29.20
CA LEU A 3 -5.80 -34.55 28.08
C LEU A 3 -7.08 -34.04 27.35
N ARG A 4 -7.38 -32.74 27.14
CA ARG A 4 -6.61 -31.65 26.48
C ARG A 4 -7.30 -30.29 26.76
N LYS A 5 -6.63 -29.29 27.33
CA LYS A 5 -6.12 -28.08 26.64
C LYS A 5 -7.08 -27.51 25.58
N ILE A 6 -7.91 -26.53 25.96
CA ILE A 6 -8.47 -25.56 25.01
C ILE A 6 -7.33 -24.64 24.58
N ILE A 7 -7.18 -24.58 23.28
CA ILE A 7 -6.01 -24.12 22.56
C ILE A 7 -5.99 -22.59 22.58
N THR A 8 -4.92 -22.04 23.14
CA THR A 8 -4.37 -20.72 22.86
C THR A 8 -4.13 -20.60 21.35
N MET A 9 -5.14 -20.18 20.61
CA MET A 9 -5.08 -20.00 19.14
C MET A 9 -5.59 -18.61 18.71
N GLY A 10 -5.52 -17.62 19.61
CA GLY A 10 -5.93 -16.23 19.33
C GLY A 10 -4.78 -15.26 19.04
N LEU A 11 -3.52 -15.69 19.16
CA LEU A 11 -2.37 -14.75 19.11
C LEU A 11 -1.29 -15.12 18.08
N ALA A 12 -1.36 -16.31 17.46
CA ALA A 12 -0.35 -16.74 16.48
C ALA A 12 -0.63 -16.26 15.03
N ALA A 13 -1.83 -15.79 14.72
CA ALA A 13 -2.17 -15.33 13.37
C ALA A 13 -1.60 -13.95 13.00
N ILE A 14 -0.99 -13.22 13.95
CA ILE A 14 -0.47 -11.85 13.74
C ILE A 14 1.04 -11.85 13.43
N MET A 15 1.73 -12.99 13.47
CA MET A 15 3.20 -13.07 13.36
C MET A 15 3.70 -13.82 12.10
N ALA A 16 2.97 -13.80 10.99
CA ALA A 16 3.38 -14.53 9.77
C ALA A 16 3.32 -13.74 8.44
N VAL A 17 3.13 -12.41 8.47
CA VAL A 17 3.43 -11.56 7.29
C VAL A 17 4.75 -10.81 7.50
N SER A 18 5.71 -11.49 8.11
CA SER A 18 7.11 -11.09 8.12
C SER A 18 7.88 -12.24 7.47
N ALA A 19 8.34 -12.01 6.24
CA ALA A 19 9.25 -12.89 5.50
C ALA A 19 8.68 -14.19 4.88
N MET A 20 7.53 -14.14 4.19
CA MET A 20 7.38 -15.03 3.04
C MET A 20 8.31 -14.56 1.94
N SER A 21 9.49 -15.17 1.97
CA SER A 21 10.56 -15.17 0.99
C SER A 21 10.05 -15.13 -0.45
N ILE A 22 10.32 -14.02 -1.13
CA ILE A 22 10.69 -14.07 -2.54
C ILE A 22 12.19 -13.78 -2.57
N SER A 23 12.97 -14.82 -2.31
CA SER A 23 14.23 -14.99 -3.01
C SER A 23 13.90 -15.21 -4.48
N ALA A 24 13.54 -14.14 -5.20
CA ALA A 24 13.69 -14.13 -6.63
C ALA A 24 15.09 -13.57 -6.88
N PHE A 25 15.75 -14.12 -7.88
CA PHE A 25 16.92 -13.53 -8.52
C PHE A 25 16.67 -12.04 -8.83
N ALA A 26 17.61 -11.31 -9.40
CA ALA A 26 17.25 -10.10 -10.16
C ALA A 26 16.32 -10.51 -11.32
N ALA A 27 15.06 -10.83 -11.00
CA ALA A 27 14.04 -11.26 -11.90
C ALA A 27 13.65 -10.01 -12.66
N ASN A 28 13.71 -10.11 -13.98
CA ASN A 28 13.18 -9.09 -14.85
C ASN A 28 11.69 -8.94 -14.52
N ILE A 29 11.33 -7.95 -13.71
CA ILE A 29 9.94 -7.67 -13.38
C ILE A 29 9.29 -7.17 -14.68
N PRO A 30 8.21 -7.81 -15.15
CA PRO A 30 7.57 -7.44 -16.40
C PRO A 30 7.01 -6.01 -16.34
N MET A 31 6.85 -5.39 -17.52
CA MET A 31 6.20 -4.09 -17.63
C MET A 31 4.68 -4.24 -17.44
N ARG A 32 4.00 -3.15 -17.07
CA ARG A 32 2.52 -3.16 -16.90
C ARG A 32 1.78 -3.70 -18.12
N SER A 33 2.28 -3.44 -19.33
CA SER A 33 1.69 -3.90 -20.60
C SER A 33 1.78 -5.42 -20.82
N GLU A 34 2.63 -6.11 -20.07
CA GLU A 34 2.92 -7.54 -20.23
C GLU A 34 2.18 -8.41 -19.20
N VAL A 35 1.44 -7.80 -18.28
CA VAL A 35 0.75 -8.51 -17.19
C VAL A 35 -0.76 -8.32 -17.24
N ASP A 36 -1.49 -9.37 -16.91
CA ASP A 36 -2.92 -9.28 -16.64
C ASP A 36 -3.17 -9.11 -15.13
N THR A 37 -3.38 -7.87 -14.70
CA THR A 37 -3.71 -7.58 -13.29
C THR A 37 -5.06 -8.15 -12.83
N LYS A 38 -5.94 -8.58 -13.75
CA LYS A 38 -7.20 -9.25 -13.40
C LYS A 38 -7.01 -10.69 -12.94
N ALA A 39 -5.83 -11.27 -13.16
CA ALA A 39 -5.45 -12.58 -12.61
C ALA A 39 -4.93 -12.51 -11.16
N ALA A 40 -4.83 -11.30 -10.58
CA ALA A 40 -4.33 -11.11 -9.21
C ALA A 40 -5.26 -11.72 -8.16
N SER A 41 -4.67 -12.21 -7.08
CA SER A 41 -5.37 -12.63 -5.87
C SER A 41 -4.44 -12.52 -4.65
N ALA A 42 -4.98 -12.66 -3.44
CA ALA A 42 -4.20 -12.60 -2.22
C ALA A 42 -3.07 -13.66 -2.18
N ASP A 43 -3.35 -14.87 -2.71
CA ASP A 43 -2.40 -15.98 -2.74
C ASP A 43 -1.48 -15.96 -3.97
N ASN A 44 -1.92 -15.33 -5.06
CA ASN A 44 -1.16 -15.19 -6.30
C ASN A 44 -1.16 -13.72 -6.75
N PRO A 45 -0.33 -12.87 -6.12
CA PRO A 45 -0.27 -11.46 -6.48
C PRO A 45 0.44 -11.24 -7.82
N VAL A 46 -0.01 -10.24 -8.57
CA VAL A 46 0.62 -9.84 -9.83
C VAL A 46 1.55 -8.67 -9.58
N THR A 47 2.82 -8.83 -9.95
CA THR A 47 3.86 -7.78 -9.80
C THR A 47 4.31 -7.28 -11.17
N TYR A 48 4.40 -5.97 -11.34
CA TYR A 48 4.92 -5.32 -12.54
C TYR A 48 5.70 -4.05 -12.20
N ARG A 49 6.38 -3.50 -13.21
CA ARG A 49 7.05 -2.20 -13.13
C ARG A 49 6.38 -1.18 -14.04
N THR A 50 6.29 0.06 -13.58
CA THR A 50 5.92 1.21 -14.42
C THR A 50 7.13 1.69 -15.22
N GLU A 51 6.89 2.55 -16.22
CA GLU A 51 7.96 3.19 -17.00
C GLU A 51 8.91 4.02 -16.11
N ASP A 52 8.37 4.65 -15.07
CA ASP A 52 9.13 5.42 -14.07
C ASP A 52 9.88 4.55 -13.04
N GLY A 53 9.85 3.22 -13.21
CA GLY A 53 10.59 2.28 -12.38
C GLY A 53 9.93 1.93 -11.05
N ILE A 54 8.69 2.39 -10.81
CA ILE A 54 7.88 2.05 -9.64
C ILE A 54 7.48 0.59 -9.75
N LYS A 55 7.71 -0.19 -8.69
CA LYS A 55 7.28 -1.59 -8.63
C LYS A 55 5.92 -1.66 -7.97
N ILE A 56 4.92 -2.22 -8.65
CA ILE A 56 3.57 -2.36 -8.13
C ILE A 56 3.21 -3.85 -8.04
N THR A 57 2.65 -4.24 -6.90
CA THR A 57 2.14 -5.58 -6.61
C THR A 57 0.65 -5.47 -6.29
N ILE A 58 -0.20 -6.13 -7.07
CA ILE A 58 -1.66 -6.16 -6.90
C ILE A 58 -2.07 -7.49 -6.27
N TYR A 59 -2.87 -7.41 -5.21
CA TYR A 59 -3.45 -8.56 -4.49
C TYR A 59 -4.96 -8.68 -4.70
N ASP A 60 -5.64 -7.59 -5.09
CA ASP A 60 -7.07 -7.59 -5.42
C ASP A 60 -7.25 -7.22 -6.91
N PRO A 61 -7.87 -8.08 -7.73
CA PRO A 61 -7.99 -7.85 -9.17
C PRO A 61 -8.94 -6.70 -9.53
N ASN A 62 -9.75 -6.22 -8.58
CA ASN A 62 -10.59 -5.04 -8.80
C ASN A 62 -9.77 -3.76 -8.74
N ILE A 63 -8.65 -3.78 -8.01
CA ILE A 63 -7.84 -2.62 -7.74
C ILE A 63 -6.90 -2.32 -8.90
N SER A 64 -6.86 -1.05 -9.30
CA SER A 64 -5.83 -0.50 -10.17
C SER A 64 -5.10 0.62 -9.45
N LEU A 65 -3.79 0.67 -9.64
CA LEU A 65 -2.92 1.66 -9.04
C LEU A 65 -1.99 2.23 -10.10
N ASP A 66 -1.94 3.55 -10.16
CA ASP A 66 -1.06 4.31 -11.04
C ASP A 66 -0.43 5.48 -10.30
N PHE A 67 0.70 5.98 -10.79
CA PHE A 67 1.39 7.13 -10.22
C PHE A 67 1.82 8.07 -11.33
N ALA A 68 1.58 9.37 -11.11
CA ALA A 68 2.04 10.42 -11.99
C ALA A 68 2.73 11.51 -11.16
N GLU A 69 3.39 12.46 -11.81
CA GLU A 69 3.86 13.66 -11.12
C GLU A 69 2.67 14.39 -10.48
N LYS A 70 2.86 14.87 -9.25
CA LYS A 70 1.83 15.60 -8.52
C LYS A 70 1.55 16.92 -9.24
N GLU A 71 0.37 17.01 -9.84
CA GLU A 71 -0.25 18.30 -10.16
C GLU A 71 -0.75 18.90 -8.83
N GLU A 72 -0.71 20.22 -8.62
CA GLU A 72 -1.18 20.82 -7.35
C GLU A 72 -2.70 21.10 -7.40
N PRO A 73 -3.55 20.30 -6.73
CA PRO A 73 -4.97 20.60 -6.61
C PRO A 73 -5.27 21.48 -5.38
N GLU A 74 -6.08 22.53 -5.58
CA GLU A 74 -6.80 23.22 -4.49
C GLU A 74 -8.08 22.44 -4.13
N ILE A 75 -7.95 21.37 -3.34
CA ILE A 75 -9.12 20.59 -2.87
C ILE A 75 -9.04 20.38 -1.36
N ALA A 76 -10.19 20.22 -0.70
CA ALA A 76 -10.27 19.83 0.70
C ALA A 76 -9.70 18.40 0.88
N LEU A 77 -8.47 18.33 1.38
CA LEU A 77 -7.72 17.09 1.56
C LEU A 77 -8.09 16.40 2.89
N ALA A 78 -8.32 15.08 2.85
CA ALA A 78 -8.28 14.27 4.07
C ALA A 78 -6.82 14.16 4.52
N ASN A 79 -6.41 15.06 5.42
CA ASN A 79 -5.05 15.07 5.94
C ASN A 79 -4.91 14.05 7.07
N ALA A 80 -3.97 13.14 6.91
CA ALA A 80 -3.58 12.17 7.93
C ALA A 80 -2.08 12.27 8.18
N SER A 81 -1.66 12.26 9.44
CA SER A 81 -0.24 12.18 9.80
C SER A 81 0.09 10.79 10.34
N GLY A 82 1.28 10.30 10.04
CA GLY A 82 1.78 9.00 10.45
C GLY A 82 3.30 9.01 10.64
N ARG A 83 3.82 7.90 11.17
CA ARG A 83 5.25 7.68 11.29
C ARG A 83 5.76 6.92 10.07
N VAL A 84 6.90 7.37 9.54
CA VAL A 84 7.61 6.68 8.48
C VAL A 84 8.32 5.45 9.03
N TYR A 85 8.02 4.29 8.46
CA TYR A 85 8.69 3.03 8.77
C TYR A 85 9.93 2.83 7.90
N ILE A 86 11.01 2.26 8.45
CA ILE A 86 12.15 1.78 7.66
C ILE A 86 12.00 0.27 7.44
N PRO A 87 11.74 -0.21 6.20
CA PRO A 87 11.73 -1.63 5.93
C PRO A 87 13.10 -2.20 6.26
N ASN A 88 13.12 -3.19 7.15
CA ASN A 88 14.27 -4.01 7.49
C ASN A 88 15.24 -3.48 8.56
N ILE A 89 14.84 -2.48 9.37
CA ILE A 89 15.47 -2.28 10.69
C ILE A 89 14.56 -2.96 11.72
N GLN A 90 15.12 -3.89 12.50
CA GLN A 90 14.46 -4.83 13.43
C GLN A 90 13.56 -4.24 14.53
N THR A 91 13.01 -3.05 14.40
CA THR A 91 12.15 -2.42 15.42
C THR A 91 10.97 -1.67 14.80
N GLY A 92 9.78 -2.28 14.92
CA GLY A 92 8.48 -1.59 14.88
C GLY A 92 7.88 -1.44 13.48
N VAL A 93 6.73 -2.08 13.25
CA VAL A 93 5.86 -1.77 12.11
C VAL A 93 5.44 -0.30 12.25
N GLY A 94 5.53 0.50 11.18
CA GLY A 94 5.02 1.88 11.19
C GLY A 94 3.56 1.94 11.62
N ASN A 95 3.19 2.98 12.35
CA ASN A 95 1.80 3.19 12.77
C ASN A 95 0.89 3.30 11.53
N LYS A 96 -0.30 2.70 11.62
CA LYS A 96 -1.38 2.86 10.65
C LYS A 96 -1.63 4.36 10.40
N THR A 97 -1.71 4.82 9.15
CA THR A 97 -2.22 6.18 8.88
C THR A 97 -3.71 6.23 9.21
N ASN A 98 -4.29 7.41 9.41
CA ASN A 98 -5.76 7.51 9.47
C ASN A 98 -6.36 7.00 8.14
N SER A 99 -7.53 6.36 8.26
CA SER A 99 -8.28 5.87 7.10
C SER A 99 -8.87 7.03 6.30
N PHE A 100 -9.06 6.82 4.99
CA PHE A 100 -9.89 7.64 4.11
C PHE A 100 -11.06 6.78 3.63
N SER A 101 -12.23 7.39 3.41
CA SER A 101 -13.40 6.71 2.87
C SER A 101 -13.48 6.95 1.37
N ALA A 102 -13.85 5.92 0.61
CA ALA A 102 -14.10 6.02 -0.81
C ALA A 102 -15.37 5.25 -1.13
N ASP A 103 -16.25 5.85 -1.95
CA ASP A 103 -17.38 5.11 -2.52
C ASP A 103 -16.91 4.33 -3.75
N GLY A 104 -17.65 3.28 -4.12
CA GLY A 104 -17.27 2.40 -5.23
C GLY A 104 -17.31 3.04 -6.62
N ASN A 105 -17.79 4.30 -6.70
CA ASN A 105 -17.91 5.07 -7.92
C ASN A 105 -16.87 6.20 -8.01
N SER A 106 -15.97 6.31 -7.05
CA SER A 106 -14.91 7.31 -7.02
C SER A 106 -13.57 6.73 -7.46
N ILE A 107 -12.75 7.59 -8.06
CA ILE A 107 -11.31 7.40 -8.12
C ILE A 107 -10.72 8.11 -6.91
N VAL A 108 -9.73 7.51 -6.25
CA VAL A 108 -9.03 8.14 -5.13
C VAL A 108 -7.68 8.65 -5.59
N LYS A 109 -7.43 9.93 -5.38
CA LYS A 109 -6.11 10.53 -5.50
C LYS A 109 -5.46 10.60 -4.13
N PHE A 110 -4.18 10.26 -4.03
CA PHE A 110 -3.46 10.28 -2.77
C PHE A 110 -1.98 10.58 -2.93
N GLY A 111 -1.37 11.19 -1.93
CA GLY A 111 0.05 11.54 -1.97
C GLY A 111 0.58 12.04 -0.65
N LEU A 112 1.77 12.64 -0.70
CA LEU A 112 2.47 13.19 0.46
C LEU A 112 2.28 14.71 0.53
N SER A 113 1.89 15.21 1.70
CA SER A 113 1.94 16.64 2.04
C SER A 113 3.19 17.00 2.83
N ILE A 114 3.65 16.11 3.72
CA ILE A 114 4.91 16.24 4.46
C ILE A 114 5.65 14.91 4.35
N TRP A 115 6.96 14.94 4.08
CA TRP A 115 7.77 13.73 3.96
C TRP A 115 9.22 13.95 4.38
N GLU A 116 9.61 13.27 5.46
CA GLU A 116 10.99 13.27 5.97
C GLU A 116 11.77 12.01 5.56
N GLY A 117 11.10 11.03 4.96
CA GLY A 117 11.65 9.70 4.72
C GLY A 117 12.58 9.55 3.50
N GLY A 118 13.09 10.63 2.91
CA GLY A 118 14.03 10.59 1.78
C GLY A 118 13.42 10.82 0.38
N PRO A 119 14.09 10.45 -0.71
CA PRO A 119 13.62 10.77 -2.08
C PRO A 119 12.47 9.88 -2.57
N LYS A 120 12.32 8.67 -2.04
CA LYS A 120 11.26 7.72 -2.42
C LYS A 120 10.58 7.13 -1.19
N TYR A 121 9.39 6.59 -1.40
CA TYR A 121 8.61 5.88 -0.39
C TYR A 121 7.99 4.61 -0.98
N ASN A 122 7.59 3.71 -0.10
CA ASN A 122 6.74 2.57 -0.41
C ASN A 122 5.39 2.78 0.26
N VAL A 123 4.31 2.42 -0.42
CA VAL A 123 2.95 2.53 0.09
C VAL A 123 2.22 1.20 -0.07
N ALA A 124 1.58 0.75 0.99
CA ALA A 124 0.68 -0.40 0.99
C ALA A 124 -0.74 0.07 1.28
N LEU A 125 -1.67 -0.32 0.41
CA LEU A 125 -3.08 -0.01 0.49
C LEU A 125 -3.83 -1.14 1.20
N TYR A 126 -4.67 -0.78 2.17
CA TYR A 126 -5.50 -1.71 2.93
C TYR A 126 -6.96 -1.29 2.92
N ASN A 127 -7.86 -2.26 3.04
CA ASN A 127 -9.25 -2.00 3.40
C ASN A 127 -9.46 -1.96 4.92
N SER A 128 -10.67 -1.62 5.35
CA SER A 128 -11.10 -1.56 6.75
C SER A 128 -10.91 -2.87 7.54
N LYS A 129 -10.90 -4.01 6.83
CA LYS A 129 -10.66 -5.35 7.36
C LYS A 129 -9.17 -5.69 7.48
N ASN A 130 -8.27 -4.73 7.23
CA ASN A 130 -6.81 -4.89 7.31
C ASN A 130 -6.27 -5.93 6.29
N VAL A 131 -6.96 -6.08 5.16
CA VAL A 131 -6.49 -6.86 4.01
C VAL A 131 -5.69 -5.96 3.09
N CYS A 132 -4.46 -6.37 2.75
CA CYS A 132 -3.61 -5.67 1.79
C CYS A 132 -4.14 -5.88 0.38
N LEU A 133 -4.34 -4.79 -0.36
CA LEU A 133 -4.93 -4.80 -1.69
C LEU A 133 -3.90 -4.55 -2.78
N ALA A 134 -2.94 -3.67 -2.48
CA ALA A 134 -1.85 -3.32 -3.39
C ALA A 134 -0.65 -2.79 -2.60
N VAL A 135 0.54 -2.96 -3.16
CA VAL A 135 1.79 -2.37 -2.66
C VAL A 135 2.50 -1.70 -3.83
N ALA A 136 2.92 -0.47 -3.66
CA ALA A 136 3.84 0.21 -4.55
C ALA A 136 5.16 0.50 -3.82
N GLU A 137 6.27 0.18 -4.47
CA GLU A 137 7.62 0.38 -3.98
C GLU A 137 8.39 1.34 -4.90
N ASP A 138 9.35 2.06 -4.33
CA ASP A 138 10.20 3.03 -5.04
C ASP A 138 9.43 4.22 -5.64
N VAL A 139 8.29 4.61 -5.05
CA VAL A 139 7.49 5.75 -5.48
C VAL A 139 8.24 7.05 -5.20
N PRO A 140 8.50 7.92 -6.20
CA PRO A 140 9.08 9.24 -5.96
C PRO A 140 8.21 10.08 -5.02
N LYS A 141 8.81 10.80 -4.08
CA LYS A 141 8.05 11.64 -3.12
C LYS A 141 7.21 12.74 -3.78
N SER A 142 7.53 13.11 -5.02
CA SER A 142 6.83 14.11 -5.83
C SER A 142 5.66 13.52 -6.63
N SER A 143 5.42 12.21 -6.54
CA SER A 143 4.34 11.55 -7.27
C SER A 143 3.04 11.51 -6.47
N GLU A 144 1.94 11.62 -7.21
CA GLU A 144 0.58 11.39 -6.73
C GLU A 144 0.07 10.04 -7.26
N GLY A 145 -0.49 9.24 -6.35
CA GLY A 145 -1.12 7.97 -6.67
C GLY A 145 -2.59 8.13 -7.06
N THR A 146 -3.01 7.34 -8.04
CA THR A 146 -4.39 7.19 -8.49
C THR A 146 -4.83 5.76 -8.21
N LEU A 147 -5.83 5.61 -7.36
CA LEU A 147 -6.44 4.34 -7.00
C LEU A 147 -7.84 4.27 -7.60
N ASP A 148 -8.09 3.19 -8.35
CA ASP A 148 -9.42 2.83 -8.86
C ASP A 148 -9.78 1.41 -8.40
N GLY A 149 -11.07 1.09 -8.39
CA GLY A 149 -11.61 -0.19 -7.97
C GLY A 149 -11.96 -0.26 -6.49
N THR A 150 -12.12 0.89 -5.83
CA THR A 150 -12.71 0.93 -4.49
C THR A 150 -14.13 0.35 -4.52
N GLY A 151 -14.55 -0.29 -3.44
CA GLY A 151 -15.88 -0.85 -3.26
C GLY A 151 -16.81 0.15 -2.58
N SER A 152 -18.12 -0.16 -2.57
CA SER A 152 -19.18 0.71 -2.07
C SER A 152 -19.13 1.04 -0.57
N ASP A 153 -18.53 0.17 0.25
CA ASP A 153 -18.69 0.20 1.71
C ASP A 153 -17.36 0.25 2.49
N GLY A 154 -16.27 0.67 1.84
CA GLY A 154 -14.93 0.52 2.39
C GLY A 154 -14.30 1.82 2.89
N ASP A 155 -13.96 1.88 4.18
CA ASP A 155 -12.82 2.69 4.60
C ASP A 155 -11.54 2.01 4.10
N TYR A 156 -10.62 2.81 3.57
CA TYR A 156 -9.31 2.39 3.11
C TYR A 156 -8.23 3.12 3.90
N TYR A 157 -7.02 2.60 3.95
CA TYR A 157 -5.91 3.33 4.56
C TYR A 157 -4.58 2.91 3.96
N PHE A 158 -3.58 3.76 4.17
CA PHE A 158 -2.23 3.54 3.72
C PHE A 158 -1.33 3.09 4.87
N ARG A 159 -0.28 2.35 4.53
CA ARG A 159 0.92 2.21 5.36
C ARG A 159 2.12 2.53 4.51
N VAL A 160 3.03 3.28 5.10
CA VAL A 160 3.98 4.06 4.30
C VAL A 160 5.34 3.95 4.93
N SER A 161 6.33 3.70 4.10
CA SER A 161 7.66 3.29 4.54
C SER A 161 8.74 3.70 3.57
N THR A 162 10.00 3.56 3.95
CA THR A 162 11.15 3.99 3.15
C THR A 162 12.44 3.29 3.55
N TYR A 163 13.31 3.00 2.60
CA TYR A 163 14.63 2.43 2.90
C TYR A 163 15.66 3.47 3.38
N TYR A 164 15.32 4.76 3.43
CA TYR A 164 16.30 5.84 3.68
C TYR A 164 16.39 6.27 5.15
N THR A 165 15.35 6.89 5.70
CA THR A 165 15.37 7.41 7.07
C THR A 165 14.00 7.38 7.72
N ALA A 166 13.99 7.25 9.04
CA ALA A 166 12.79 7.39 9.84
C ALA A 166 12.43 8.88 9.94
N GLY A 167 11.14 9.15 10.21
CA GLY A 167 10.65 10.51 10.37
C GLY A 167 9.13 10.56 10.41
N ASN A 168 8.62 11.77 10.24
CA ASN A 168 7.20 12.02 10.10
C ASN A 168 6.80 12.09 8.64
N ALA A 169 5.54 11.76 8.41
CA ALA A 169 4.93 11.97 7.12
C ALA A 169 3.47 12.35 7.31
N SER A 170 3.00 13.24 6.45
CA SER A 170 1.61 13.57 6.32
C SER A 170 1.17 13.26 4.90
N TYR A 171 -0.03 12.74 4.80
CA TYR A 171 -0.63 12.22 3.59
C TYR A 171 -1.92 12.97 3.36
N TYR A 172 -2.27 13.05 2.09
CA TYR A 172 -3.59 13.46 1.69
C TYR A 172 -4.24 12.37 0.87
N ALA A 173 -5.57 12.30 0.96
CA ALA A 173 -6.39 11.55 0.02
C ALA A 173 -7.65 12.36 -0.27
N TYR A 174 -8.14 12.28 -1.50
CA TYR A 174 -9.43 12.84 -1.90
C TYR A 174 -10.03 11.99 -3.02
N THR A 175 -11.36 12.01 -3.10
CA THR A 175 -12.10 11.32 -4.16
C THR A 175 -12.37 12.28 -5.32
N ILE A 176 -12.36 11.75 -6.53
CA ILE A 176 -12.87 12.40 -7.74
C ILE A 176 -13.93 11.48 -8.34
N SER A 177 -15.00 12.07 -8.87
CA SER A 177 -16.00 11.30 -9.61
C SER A 177 -15.38 10.69 -10.86
N LYS A 178 -15.78 9.45 -11.17
CA LYS A 178 -15.50 8.83 -12.47
C LYS A 178 -16.19 9.55 -13.62
#